data_AF-X0S3S5-F1
#
_entry.id   AF-X0S3S5-F1
#
_cell.length_a   1.000
_cell.length_b   1.000
_cell.length_c   1.000
_cell.angle_alpha   90.00
_cell.angle_beta   90.00
_cell.angle_gamma   90.00
#
_symmetry.space_group_name_H-M   'P 1'
#
loop_
_entity.id
_entity.type
_entity.pdbx_description
1 polymer ?
#
loop_
_entity_poly.entity_id
_entity_poly.type
_entity_poly.pdbx_seq_one_letter_code
_entity_poly.pdbx_strand_id
1 'polypeptide(L)' 'NKAGWPDLTICLPGGEVLFIELKSAKGVLHKEQKQIKQQMLFLHHNYYVIKSYKAFLRALIDHGTSL' A
#
# COMPACT_ATOMS: atom_id res chain seq x y z
N ASN A 1 1.36 11.14 12.46
CA ASN A 1 0.81 9.79 12.18
C ASN A 1 1.48 8.76 13.08
N LYS A 2 0.78 7.66 13.39
CA LYS A 2 1.36 6.51 14.11
C LYS A 2 2.59 6.01 13.35
N ALA A 3 3.68 5.71 14.05
CA ALA A 3 4.89 5.19 13.43
C ALA A 3 4.56 3.92 12.61
N GLY A 4 5.04 3.88 11.36
CA GLY A 4 4.83 2.78 10.44
C GLY A 4 3.50 2.76 9.68
N TRP A 5 2.63 3.77 9.86
CA TRP A 5 1.44 3.93 9.03
C TRP A 5 1.82 4.10 7.56
N PRO A 6 1.05 3.55 6.60
CA PRO A 6 1.32 3.68 5.18
C PRO A 6 1.41 5.13 4.72
N ASP A 7 2.27 5.38 3.74
CA ASP A 7 2.42 6.71 3.13
C ASP A 7 1.13 7.19 2.45
N LEU A 8 0.39 6.29 1.80
CA LEU A 8 -0.86 6.60 1.10
C LEU A 8 -2.01 5.69 1.57
N THR A 9 -3.20 6.28 1.59
CA THR A 9 -4.48 5.57 1.69
C THR A 9 -5.36 6.05 0.54
N ILE A 10 -5.76 5.12 -0.32
CA ILE A 10 -6.54 5.42 -1.52
C ILE A 10 -7.90 4.78 -1.37
N CYS A 11 -8.95 5.60 -1.36
CA CYS A 11 -10.32 5.13 -1.42
C CYS A 11 -10.75 5.03 -2.90
N LEU A 12 -11.17 3.85 -3.32
CA LEU A 12 -11.62 3.57 -4.68
C LEU A 12 -13.14 3.39 -4.71
N PRO A 13 -13.76 3.50 -5.91
CA PRO A 13 -15.16 3.12 -6.09
C PRO A 13 -15.44 1.69 -5.60
N GLY A 14 -16.69 1.42 -5.20
CA GLY A 14 -17.07 0.12 -4.64
C GLY A 14 -16.67 -0.09 -3.18
N GLY A 15 -16.11 0.93 -2.52
CA GLY A 15 -15.75 0.87 -1.10
C GLY A 15 -14.40 0.20 -0.85
N GLU A 16 -13.61 -0.05 -1.89
CA GLU A 16 -12.27 -0.59 -1.75
C GLU A 16 -11.30 0.46 -1.21
N VAL A 17 -10.37 0.02 -0.37
CA VAL A 17 -9.33 0.86 0.20
C VAL A 17 -7.98 0.20 -0.01
N LEU A 18 -7.04 0.95 -0.58
CA LEU A 18 -5.65 0.53 -0.74
C LEU A 18 -4.77 1.27 0.24
N PHE A 19 -3.96 0.52 0.99
CA PHE A 19 -2.89 1.03 1.83
C PHE A 19 -1.56 0.85 1.11
N ILE A 20 -0.85 1.93 0.86
CA ILE A 20 0.39 1.89 0.06
C ILE A 20 1.53 2.51 0.86
N GLU A 21 2.58 1.72 1.03
CA GLU A 21 3.87 2.16 1.53
C GLU A 21 4.84 2.32 0.35
N LEU A 22 5.38 3.53 0.19
CA LEU A 22 6.31 3.86 -0.86
C LEU A 22 7.74 3.60 -0.39
N LYS A 23 8.56 3.02 -1.26
CA LYS A 23 9.99 2.84 -1.03
C LYS A 23 10.77 3.22 -2.27
N SER A 24 12.01 3.63 -2.07
CA SER A 24 12.97 3.64 -3.18
C SER A 24 13.21 2.22 -3.69
N ALA A 25 13.81 2.08 -4.87
CA ALA A 25 14.10 0.77 -5.47
C ALA A 25 14.84 -0.18 -4.49
N LYS A 26 15.80 0.37 -3.72
CA LYS A 26 16.57 -0.37 -2.70
C LYS A 26 15.99 -0.25 -1.28
N GLY A 27 14.95 0.55 -1.07
CA GLY A 27 14.34 0.76 0.23
C GLY A 27 13.73 -0.51 0.81
N VAL A 28 13.75 -0.64 2.13
CA VAL A 28 13.18 -1.76 2.88
C VAL A 28 12.22 -1.24 3.94
N LEU A 29 11.28 -2.08 4.38
CA LEU A 29 10.38 -1.73 5.48
C LEU A 29 11.14 -1.67 6.81
N HIS A 30 10.87 -0.61 7.58
CA HIS A 30 11.26 -0.54 8.98
C HIS A 30 10.43 -1.51 9.84
N LYS A 31 10.84 -1.73 11.09
CA LYS A 31 10.22 -2.71 11.99
C LYS A 31 8.73 -2.42 12.19
N GLU A 32 8.39 -1.16 12.43
CA GLU A 32 7.03 -0.69 12.69
C GLU A 32 6.15 -0.85 11.44
N GLN A 33 6.71 -0.58 10.26
CA GLN A 33 6.01 -0.77 8.97
C GLN A 33 5.74 -2.24 8.68
N LYS A 34 6.68 -3.14 9.00
CA LYS A 34 6.47 -4.58 8.90
C LYS A 34 5.33 -5.05 9.80
N GLN A 35 5.27 -4.54 11.03
CA GLN A 35 4.19 -4.87 11.98
C GLN A 35 2.83 -4.40 11.47
N ILE A 36 2.73 -3.15 11.00
CA ILE A 36 1.47 -2.62 10.46
C ILE A 36 1.06 -3.37 9.18
N LYS A 37 1.99 -3.69 8.28
CA LYS A 37 1.72 -4.54 7.12
C LYS A 37 1.11 -5.88 7.54
N GLN A 38 1.70 -6.56 8.53
CA GLN A 38 1.17 -7.85 9.02
C GLN A 38 -0.23 -7.71 9.61
N GLN A 39 -0.49 -6.66 10.39
CA GLN A 39 -1.81 -6.39 10.95
C GLN A 39 -2.85 -6.11 9.86
N MET A 40 -2.52 -5.28 8.87
CA MET A 40 -3.41 -4.96 7.76
C MET A 40 -3.75 -6.18 6.92
N LEU A 41 -2.75 -7.00 6.58
CA LEU A 41 -2.96 -8.24 5.84
C LEU A 41 -3.78 -9.27 6.65
N PHE A 42 -3.55 -9.36 7.96
CA PHE A 42 -4.35 -10.20 8.86
C PHE A 42 -5.82 -9.79 8.88
N LEU A 43 -6.10 -8.48 8.80
CA LEU A 43 -7.46 -7.93 8.72
C LEU A 43 -8.03 -7.90 7.29
N HIS A 44 -7.38 -8.58 6.34
CA HIS A 44 -7.78 -8.67 4.94
C HIS A 44 -7.84 -7.33 4.19
N HIS A 45 -7.06 -6.34 4.63
CA HIS A 45 -6.90 -5.08 3.88
C HIS A 45 -5.90 -5.23 2.73
N ASN A 46 -6.12 -4.48 1.65
CA ASN A 46 -5.21 -4.41 0.52
C ASN A 46 -4.00 -3.53 0.88
N TYR A 47 -2.84 -4.16 1.08
CA TYR A 47 -1.60 -3.47 1.45
C TYR A 47 -0.48 -3.72 0.44
N TYR A 48 0.09 -2.65 -0.10
CA TYR A 48 1.16 -2.70 -1.08
C TYR A 48 2.44 -2.02 -0.59
N VAL A 49 3.58 -2.61 -0.94
CA VAL A 49 4.89 -1.95 -0.84
C VAL A 49 5.35 -1.65 -2.26
N ILE A 50 5.37 -0.38 -2.64
CA ILE A 50 5.57 0.03 -4.03
C ILE A 50 6.90 0.75 -4.19
N LYS A 51 7.67 0.27 -5.17
CA LYS A 51 9.06 0.71 -5.41
C LYS A 51 9.29 1.45 -6.72
N SER A 52 8.23 1.64 -7.50
CA SER A 52 8.28 2.35 -8.78
C SER A 52 6.90 2.84 -9.17
N TYR A 53 6.86 3.89 -9.98
CA TYR A 53 5.63 4.41 -10.56
C TYR A 53 4.87 3.35 -11.38
N LYS A 54 5.59 2.53 -12.15
CA LYS A 54 4.96 1.43 -12.91
C LYS A 54 4.24 0.41 -12.01
N ALA A 55 4.81 0.10 -10.85
CA ALA A 55 4.16 -0.79 -9.88
C ALA A 55 2.94 -0.12 -9.21
N PHE A 56 3.00 1.20 -8.99
CA PHE A 56 1.86 1.99 -8.53
C PHE A 56 0.68 1.90 -9.50
N LEU A 57 0.93 2.16 -10.80
CA LEU A 57 -0.10 2.07 -11.83
C LEU A 57 -0.73 0.68 -11.92
N ARG A 58 0.10 -0.38 -11.86
CA ARG A 58 -0.41 -1.77 -11.86
C ARG A 58 -1.34 -2.03 -10.69
N ALA A 59 -0.97 -1.61 -9.47
CA ALA A 59 -1.82 -1.77 -8.31
C ALA A 59 -3.18 -1.08 -8.49
N LEU A 60 -3.24 0.10 -9.11
CA LEU A 60 -4.51 0.77 -9.38
C LEU A 60 -5.34 0.05 -10.46
N ILE A 61 -4.71 -0.42 -11.53
CA ILE A 61 -5.35 -1.13 -12.64
C ILE A 61 -5.94 -2.47 -12.17
N ASP A 62 -5.20 -3.21 -11.33
CA ASP A 62 -5.65 -4.49 -10.76
C ASP A 62 -6.94 -4.32 -9.93
N HIS A 63 -7.18 -3.11 -9.41
CA HIS A 63 -8.39 -2.71 -8.68
C HIS A 63 -9.42 -1.98 -9.56
N GLY A 64 -9.37 -2.20 -10.88
CA GLY A 64 -10.39 -1.71 -11.82
C GLY A 64 -10.37 -0.20 -12.04
N THR A 65 -9.30 0.49 -11.62
CA THR A 65 -9.17 1.92 -11.90
C THR A 65 -8.70 2.12 -13.34
N SER A 66 -9.49 2.79 -14.17
CA SER A 66 -9.05 3.29 -15.47
C SER A 66 -8.23 4.56 -15.29
N LEU A 67 -6.97 4.55 -15.72
CA LEU A 67 -6.04 5.69 -15.69
C LEU A 67 -5.75 6.22 -17.09
#